data_AF-A0ABD6UDA1-F1
#
_entry.id   AF-A0ABD6UDA1-F1
#
_cell.length_a   1.000
_cell.length_b   1.000
_cell.length_c   1.000
_cell.angle_alpha   90.00
_cell.angle_beta   90.00
_cell.angle_gamma   90.00
#
_symmetry.space_group_name_H-M   'P 1'
#
loop_
_entity.id
_entity.type
_entity.pdbx_description
1 polymer ?
#
loop_
_entity_poly.entity_id
_entity_poly.type
_entity_poly.pdbx_seq_one_letter_code
_entity_poly.pdbx_strand_id
1 'polypeptide(L)'
;MICPIETRVITAHVPVQLAERVDQMAAHLGRSTDWILKQALATWIDQEEERGRLTRAALADVDAGRVIDHQAVQAWADSLSSNTPLPVPR
;
A
#
# COMPACT_ATOMS: atom_id res chain seq x y z
N MET A 1 -20.94 11.81 26.16
CA MET A 1 -20.53 13.11 25.57
C MET A 1 -19.72 12.77 24.33
N ILE A 2 -20.27 13.00 23.14
CA ILE A 2 -19.62 12.64 21.88
C ILE A 2 -18.83 13.88 21.45
N CYS A 3 -17.50 13.83 21.47
CA CYS A 3 -16.69 14.94 20.98
C CYS A 3 -16.91 15.07 19.46
N PRO A 4 -17.26 16.26 18.95
CA PRO A 4 -17.46 16.44 17.52
C PRO A 4 -16.15 16.20 16.77
N ILE A 5 -16.24 15.46 15.68
CA ILE A 5 -15.12 15.23 14.77
C ILE A 5 -14.83 16.58 14.10
N GLU A 6 -13.67 17.18 14.39
CA GLU A 6 -13.27 18.44 13.77
C GLU A 6 -12.98 18.20 12.28
N THR A 7 -13.61 18.98 11.41
CA THR A 7 -13.44 18.83 9.95
C THR A 7 -12.84 20.11 9.37
N ARG A 8 -11.90 19.94 8.44
CA ARG A 8 -11.25 21.03 7.71
C ARG A 8 -11.44 20.83 6.22
N VAL A 9 -11.79 21.90 5.50
CA VAL A 9 -11.95 21.87 4.04
C VAL A 9 -10.58 21.94 3.35
N ILE A 10 -10.39 21.07 2.36
CA ILE A 10 -9.23 21.08 1.46
C ILE A 10 -9.77 21.26 0.04
N THR A 11 -9.24 22.25 -0.70
CA THR A 11 -9.67 22.57 -2.06
C THR A 11 -8.52 22.36 -3.03
N ALA A 12 -8.78 21.63 -4.12
CA ALA A 12 -7.83 21.41 -5.20
C ALA A 12 -8.58 21.46 -6.55
N HIS A 13 -7.96 22.07 -7.56
CA HIS A 13 -8.47 22.01 -8.92
C HIS A 13 -8.09 20.66 -9.53
N VAL A 14 -9.07 19.99 -10.13
CA VAL A 14 -8.86 18.73 -10.84
C VAL A 14 -9.28 18.88 -12.31
N PRO A 15 -8.66 18.16 -13.25
CA PRO A 15 -9.13 18.14 -14.63
C PRO A 15 -10.60 17.69 -14.70
N VAL A 16 -11.40 18.33 -15.57
CA VAL A 16 -12.83 18.05 -15.73
C VAL A 16 -13.08 16.56 -15.99
N GLN A 17 -12.29 15.95 -16.87
CA GLN A 17 -12.36 14.53 -17.21
C GLN A 17 -12.17 13.62 -15.99
N LEU A 18 -11.38 14.04 -15.00
CA LEU A 18 -11.17 13.28 -13.78
C LEU A 18 -12.39 13.42 -12.86
N ALA A 19 -12.94 14.63 -12.71
CA ALA A 19 -14.14 14.86 -11.92
C ALA A 19 -15.33 14.04 -12.46
N GLU A 20 -15.55 14.06 -13.78
CA GLU A 20 -16.61 13.29 -14.44
C GLU A 20 -16.50 11.78 -14.16
N ARG A 21 -15.27 11.24 -14.16
CA ARG A 21 -15.03 9.82 -13.83
C ARG A 21 -15.37 9.52 -12.38
N VAL A 22 -15.04 10.42 -11.45
CA VAL A 22 -15.40 10.26 -10.04
C VAL A 22 -16.91 10.28 -9.86
N ASP A 23 -17.62 11.17 -10.54
CA ASP A 23 -19.08 11.26 -10.48
C ASP A 23 -19.75 9.99 -11.02
N GLN A 24 -19.23 9.44 -12.13
CA GLN A 24 -19.70 8.16 -12.68
C GLN A 24 -19.50 7.00 -11.69
N MET A 25 -18.34 6.96 -11.02
CA MET A 25 -18.07 5.95 -9.99
C MET A 25 -18.98 6.12 -8.77
N ALA A 26 -19.20 7.36 -8.33
CA ALA A 26 -20.10 7.67 -7.23
C ALA A 26 -21.53 7.21 -7.53
N ALA A 27 -22.04 7.50 -8.73
CA ALA A 27 -23.33 7.04 -9.21
C ALA A 27 -23.42 5.51 -9.26
N HIS A 28 -22.39 4.84 -9.79
CA HIS A 28 -22.34 3.38 -9.89
C HIS A 28 -22.37 2.70 -8.50
N LEU A 29 -21.66 3.27 -7.52
CA LEU A 29 -21.55 2.71 -6.17
C LEU A 29 -22.67 3.16 -5.23
N GLY A 30 -23.57 4.04 -5.68
CA GLY A 30 -24.63 4.62 -4.83
C GLY A 30 -24.07 5.47 -3.68
N ARG A 31 -22.96 6.18 -3.91
CA ARG A 31 -22.26 7.01 -2.92
C ARG A 31 -22.19 8.46 -3.40
N SER A 32 -21.90 9.38 -2.47
CA SER A 32 -21.60 10.76 -2.83
C SER A 32 -20.16 10.91 -3.32
N THR A 33 -19.93 11.87 -4.21
CA THR A 33 -18.59 12.25 -4.68
C THR A 33 -17.67 12.60 -3.51
N ASP A 34 -18.18 13.33 -2.51
CA ASP A 34 -17.46 13.63 -1.26
C ASP A 34 -17.02 12.38 -0.50
N TRP A 35 -17.86 11.34 -0.46
CA TRP A 35 -17.50 10.09 0.21
C TRP A 35 -16.39 9.36 -0.55
N ILE A 36 -16.48 9.31 -1.89
CA ILE A 36 -15.45 8.72 -2.74
C ILE A 36 -14.11 9.45 -2.55
N LEU A 37 -14.11 10.78 -2.52
CA LEU A 37 -12.89 11.57 -2.31
C LEU A 37 -12.29 11.35 -0.93
N LYS A 38 -13.11 11.31 0.13
CA LYS A 38 -12.64 11.02 1.50
C LYS A 38 -12.00 9.64 1.59
N GLN A 39 -12.63 8.63 1.00
CA GLN A 39 -12.10 7.27 0.99
C GLN A 39 -10.81 7.16 0.18
N ALA A 40 -10.79 7.71 -1.03
CA ALA A 40 -9.61 7.70 -1.88
C ALA A 40 -8.41 8.39 -1.20
N LEU A 41 -8.64 9.52 -0.53
CA LEU A 41 -7.59 10.25 0.19
C LEU A 41 -7.07 9.44 1.38
N ALA A 42 -7.96 8.88 2.22
CA ALA A 42 -7.55 8.06 3.36
C ALA A 42 -6.73 6.85 2.90
N THR A 43 -7.24 6.10 1.92
CA THR A 43 -6.57 4.93 1.36
C THR A 43 -5.23 5.27 0.71
N TRP A 44 -5.09 6.45 0.09
CA TRP A 44 -3.81 6.88 -0.47
C TRP A 44 -2.78 7.24 0.62
N ILE A 45 -3.19 7.92 1.69
CA ILE A 45 -2.31 8.23 2.82
C ILE A 45 -1.82 6.94 3.48
N ASP A 46 -2.72 6.00 3.76
CA ASP A 46 -2.36 4.71 4.37
C ASP A 46 -1.34 3.95 3.52
N GLN A 47 -1.51 3.95 2.19
CA GLN A 47 -0.56 3.32 1.27
C GLN A 47 0.81 4.01 1.27
N GLU A 48 0.84 5.34 1.28
CA GLU A 48 2.10 6.09 1.28
C GLU A 48 2.86 5.92 2.60
N GLU A 49 2.15 5.94 3.73
CA GLU A 49 2.72 5.67 5.05
C GLU A 49 3.24 4.24 5.16
N GLU A 50 2.48 3.25 4.68
CA GLU A 50 2.90 1.85 4.69
C GLU A 50 4.12 1.63 3.80
N ARG A 51 4.17 2.26 2.62
CA ARG A 51 5.35 2.22 1.75
C ARG A 51 6.59 2.73 2.48
N GLY A 52 6.48 3.90 3.13
CA GLY A 52 7.58 4.47 3.92
C GLY A 52 7.94 3.64 5.15
N ARG A 53 6.97 3.00 5.80
CA ARG A 53 7.20 2.10 6.94
C ARG A 53 7.95 0.84 6.51
N LEU A 54 7.54 0.20 5.43
CA LEU A 54 8.17 -1.01 4.90
C LEU A 54 9.61 -0.74 4.45
N THR A 55 9.88 0.39 3.80
CA THR A 55 11.26 0.77 3.44
C THR A 55 12.15 0.94 4.67
N ARG A 56 11.67 1.64 5.70
CA ARG A 56 12.43 1.82 6.95
C ARG A 56 12.64 0.51 7.70
N ALA A 57 11.63 -0.35 7.74
CA ALA A 57 11.73 -1.68 8.35
C ALA A 57 12.78 -2.53 7.63
N ALA A 58 12.74 -2.56 6.29
CA ALA A 58 13.73 -3.29 5.49
C ALA A 58 15.16 -2.78 5.71
N LEU A 59 15.37 -1.47 5.82
CA LEU A 59 16.69 -0.90 6.15
C LEU A 59 17.15 -1.32 7.55
N ALA A 60 16.26 -1.31 8.55
CA ALA A 60 16.58 -1.76 9.90
C ALA A 60 16.85 -3.28 9.98
N ASP A 61 16.25 -4.09 9.10
CA ASP A 61 16.57 -5.51 8.97
C ASP A 61 17.96 -5.72 8.39
N VAL A 62 18.36 -4.93 7.38
CA VAL A 62 19.72 -4.93 6.84
C VAL A 62 20.75 -4.50 7.89
N ASP A 63 20.52 -3.39 8.59
CA ASP A 63 21.42 -2.88 9.63
C ASP A 63 21.60 -3.88 10.78
N ALA A 64 20.55 -4.62 11.12
CA ALA A 64 20.58 -5.64 12.16
C ALA A 64 21.08 -7.01 11.68
N GLY A 65 21.47 -7.14 10.40
CA GLY A 65 21.94 -8.40 9.82
C GLY A 65 20.85 -9.47 9.68
N ARG A 66 19.57 -9.10 9.74
CA ARG A 66 18.42 -9.98 9.48
C ARG A 66 18.21 -10.14 7.98
N VAL A 67 19.25 -10.58 7.28
CA VAL A 67 19.26 -10.81 5.84
C VAL A 67 19.52 -12.28 5.56
N ILE A 68 18.91 -12.79 4.49
CA ILE A 68 19.14 -14.14 4.03
C ILE A 68 20.32 -14.12 3.05
N ASP A 69 21.27 -15.01 3.24
CA ASP A 69 22.42 -15.15 2.35
C ASP A 69 21.98 -15.46 0.91
N HIS A 70 22.54 -14.73 -0.04
CA HIS A 70 22.16 -14.85 -1.45
C HIS A 70 22.46 -16.24 -2.03
N GLN A 71 23.58 -16.86 -1.63
CA GLN A 71 23.95 -18.18 -2.12
C GLN A 71 22.98 -19.26 -1.60
N ALA A 72 22.50 -19.12 -0.37
CA ALA A 72 21.46 -19.99 0.18
C ALA A 72 20.14 -19.87 -0.60
N VAL A 73 19.72 -18.65 -0.96
CA VAL A 73 18.53 -18.41 -1.81
C VAL A 73 18.70 -19.01 -3.20
N GLN A 74 19.87 -18.84 -3.81
CA GLN A 74 20.17 -19.38 -5.14
C GLN A 74 20.11 -20.91 -5.15
N ALA A 75 20.80 -21.56 -4.20
CA ALA A 75 20.79 -23.01 -4.08
C ALA A 75 19.37 -23.56 -3.86
N TRP A 76 18.58 -22.87 -3.03
CA TRP A 76 17.18 -23.21 -2.83
C TRP A 76 16.37 -23.08 -4.13
N ALA A 77 16.46 -21.96 -4.84
CA ALA A 77 15.74 -21.74 -6.10
C ALA A 77 16.09 -22.78 -7.17
N ASP A 78 17.37 -23.13 -7.31
CA ASP A 78 17.85 -24.13 -8.26
C ASP A 78 17.31 -25.53 -7.92
N SER A 79 17.14 -25.84 -6.63
CA SER A 79 16.63 -27.13 -6.18
C SER A 79 15.13 -27.33 -6.46
N LEU A 80 14.35 -26.26 -6.65
CA LEU A 80 12.89 -26.33 -6.87
C LEU A 80 12.51 -27.07 -8.15
N SER A 81 13.41 -27.10 -9.13
CA SER A 81 13.21 -27.84 -10.40
C SER A 81 13.66 -29.31 -10.33
N SER A 82 14.13 -29.76 -9.17
CA SER A 82 14.62 -31.13 -8.94
C SER A 82 13.59 -31.97 -8.16
N ASN A 83 13.81 -33.29 -8.13
CA ASN A 83 12.99 -34.20 -7.31
C ASN A 83 13.27 -34.11 -5.80
N THR A 84 14.22 -33.27 -5.39
CA THR A 84 14.63 -33.08 -3.98
C THR A 84 14.81 -31.60 -3.68
N PRO A 85 13.71 -30.83 -3.54
CA PRO A 85 13.79 -29.41 -3.21
C PRO A 85 14.37 -29.20 -1.80
N LEU A 86 15.26 -28.21 -1.69
CA LEU A 86 15.83 -27.77 -0.43
C LEU A 86 14.80 -26.97 0.39
N PRO A 87 14.96 -26.89 1.73
CA PRO A 87 14.10 -26.06 2.56
C PRO A 87 14.32 -24.57 2.28
N VAL A 88 13.27 -23.77 2.46
CA VAL A 88 13.34 -22.30 2.29
C VAL A 88 14.36 -21.72 3.29
N PRO A 89 15.34 -20.94 2.83
CA PRO A 89 16.31 -20.26 3.69
C PRO A 89 15.63 -19.30 4.68
N ARG A 90 16.22 -19.08 5.85
CA ARG A 90 15.69 -18.24 6.92
C ARG A 90 16.72 -17.25 7.42
#